data_AF-A0A7Y3DAI9-F1
#
_entry.id   AF-A0A7Y3DAI9-F1
#
_cell.length_a   1.000
_cell.length_b   1.000
_cell.length_c   1.000
_cell.angle_alpha   90.00
_cell.angle_beta   90.00
_cell.angle_gamma   90.00
#
_symmetry.space_group_name_H-M   'P 1'
#
loop_
_entity.id
_entity.type
_entity.pdbx_description
1 polymer ?
#
loop_
_entity_poly.entity_id
_entity_poly.type
_entity_poly.pdbx_seq_one_letter_code
_entity_poly.pdbx_strand_id
1 'polypeptide(L)'
;MRRSKKILGRRLAGTVVLAVAACLGSACAQAEDSGDTWVGPAERQAGRVHDALQQRGRETREDLTHGSLLHEVPAAEVERRLAHVRHARGAEGFWLGSAGRVEPHGGGLLDLLLRSWRPGARPARLGDAFPFANGPLALRELYEGHRRQIFLPAAPRLPRMRFVLPDGRGGTRIVERDAFYFLGVLLEREPPASWKNGLGQTLSVDRLLARVLEVHQSEPPVMAGQTDFDHGRLHLVELLLAWHQRSLREGKAAPVEPDAIQQRFLAVDPCAVPAGAQASPALRDGVVECFAHRVESLGRLAAEPGVRWSPAEAAQVVRFLETLEATILRDLDDVRVAHLVHFAIGLDLLREHPPR
;
A
#
# COMPACT_ATOMS: atom_id res chain seq x y z
N MET A 1 40.29 -13.28 -55.77
CA MET A 1 38.97 -12.64 -55.52
C MET A 1 38.56 -12.88 -54.06
N ARG A 2 37.92 -11.87 -53.43
CA ARG A 2 37.39 -11.80 -52.02
C ARG A 2 38.48 -11.61 -50.95
N ARG A 3 38.93 -10.40 -50.57
CA ARG A 3 38.28 -9.17 -50.03
C ARG A 3 37.48 -9.35 -48.72
N SER A 4 38.14 -9.00 -47.61
CA SER A 4 37.77 -7.93 -46.66
C SER A 4 36.35 -7.92 -46.08
N LYS A 5 36.15 -8.53 -44.90
CA LYS A 5 34.98 -8.32 -44.01
C LYS A 5 35.28 -8.59 -42.52
N LYS A 6 36.37 -8.06 -41.93
CA LYS A 6 36.64 -8.26 -40.49
C LYS A 6 37.01 -7.02 -39.67
N ILE A 7 37.01 -5.82 -40.24
CA ILE A 7 37.48 -4.61 -39.51
C ILE A 7 36.35 -3.65 -39.12
N LEU A 8 35.11 -3.83 -39.61
CA LEU A 8 34.01 -2.88 -39.36
C LEU A 8 33.21 -3.14 -38.07
N GLY A 9 33.30 -4.33 -37.46
CA GLY A 9 32.48 -4.70 -36.30
C GLY A 9 32.98 -4.24 -34.93
N ARG A 10 34.28 -3.91 -34.79
CA ARG A 10 34.86 -3.53 -33.50
C ARG A 10 34.88 -2.02 -33.22
N ARG A 11 34.77 -1.17 -34.25
CA ARG A 11 34.69 0.29 -34.06
C ARG A 11 33.27 0.75 -33.70
N LEU A 12 32.23 0.09 -34.22
CA LEU A 12 30.83 0.41 -33.88
C LEU A 12 30.45 0.03 -32.44
N ALA A 13 30.97 -1.08 -31.91
CA ALA A 13 30.71 -1.48 -30.52
C ALA A 13 31.41 -0.56 -29.50
N GLY A 14 32.62 -0.09 -29.79
CA GLY A 14 33.34 0.85 -28.91
C GLY A 14 32.70 2.25 -28.85
N THR A 15 32.22 2.76 -29.98
CA THR A 15 31.58 4.09 -30.04
C THR A 15 30.20 4.11 -29.40
N VAL A 16 29.44 3.01 -29.47
CA VAL A 16 28.12 2.91 -28.80
C VAL A 16 28.25 2.79 -27.28
N VAL A 17 29.26 2.05 -26.78
CA VAL A 17 29.51 1.96 -25.33
C VAL A 17 30.03 3.29 -24.76
N LEU A 18 30.84 4.04 -25.50
CA LEU A 18 31.28 5.39 -25.11
C LEU A 18 30.17 6.45 -25.23
N ALA A 19 29.26 6.34 -26.20
CA ALA A 19 28.12 7.26 -26.32
C ALA A 19 27.06 7.01 -25.23
N VAL A 20 26.82 5.76 -24.84
CA VAL A 20 25.94 5.43 -23.70
C VAL A 20 26.58 5.84 -22.37
N ALA A 21 27.90 5.66 -22.20
CA ALA A 21 28.61 6.15 -21.01
C ALA A 21 28.71 7.68 -20.95
N ALA A 22 28.77 8.38 -22.09
CA ALA A 22 28.71 9.84 -22.15
C ALA A 22 27.30 10.40 -21.91
N CYS A 23 26.24 9.71 -22.36
CA CYS A 23 24.86 10.08 -22.04
C CYS A 23 24.47 9.75 -20.58
N LEU A 24 25.04 8.69 -20.00
CA LEU A 24 24.87 8.37 -18.57
C LEU A 24 25.76 9.24 -17.66
N GLY A 25 26.96 9.60 -18.12
CA GLY A 25 27.91 10.44 -17.38
C GLY A 25 27.57 11.93 -17.42
N SER A 26 26.99 12.44 -18.52
CA SER A 26 26.59 13.84 -18.61
C SER A 26 25.26 14.14 -17.89
N ALA A 27 24.43 13.13 -17.65
CA ALA A 27 23.27 13.24 -16.76
C ALA A 27 23.68 13.21 -15.27
N CYS A 28 24.86 12.68 -14.94
CA CYS A 28 25.39 12.69 -13.57
C CYS A 28 26.09 14.01 -13.18
N ALA A 29 26.45 14.87 -14.12
CA ALA A 29 27.22 16.10 -13.84
C ALA A 29 26.39 17.37 -13.73
N GLN A 30 25.06 17.31 -13.88
CA GLN A 30 24.17 18.48 -13.74
C GLN A 30 23.25 18.41 -12.52
N ALA A 31 23.33 17.35 -11.71
CA ALA A 31 22.52 17.19 -10.50
C ALA A 31 23.16 17.80 -9.23
N GLU A 32 24.34 18.42 -9.34
CA GLU A 32 25.04 18.99 -8.17
C GLU A 32 24.63 20.45 -7.85
N ASP A 33 23.77 21.09 -8.66
CA ASP A 33 23.46 22.53 -8.45
C ASP A 33 22.03 22.96 -8.80
N SER A 34 21.10 22.05 -9.08
CA SER A 34 19.68 22.43 -9.08
C SER A 34 19.10 22.21 -7.69
N GLY A 35 18.59 23.27 -7.08
CA GLY A 35 17.69 23.20 -5.93
C GLY A 35 16.35 22.51 -6.27
N ASP A 36 16.35 21.55 -7.20
CA ASP A 36 15.21 20.74 -7.59
C ASP A 36 14.92 19.75 -6.47
N THR A 37 14.18 20.24 -5.49
CA THR A 37 13.45 19.38 -4.57
C THR A 37 12.36 18.64 -5.33
N TRP A 38 11.99 17.44 -4.87
CA TRP A 38 10.85 16.70 -5.43
C TRP A 38 9.51 17.44 -5.32
N VAL A 39 9.45 18.57 -4.60
CA VAL A 39 8.26 19.39 -4.42
C VAL A 39 7.68 19.83 -5.76
N GLY A 40 8.50 20.31 -6.70
CA GLY A 40 8.02 20.78 -8.00
C GLY A 40 7.29 19.69 -8.79
N PRO A 41 7.91 18.52 -9.05
CA PRO A 41 7.23 17.38 -9.65
C PRO A 41 6.01 16.91 -8.85
N ALA A 42 6.11 16.79 -7.52
CA ALA A 42 5.02 16.31 -6.67
C ALA A 42 3.80 17.23 -6.74
N GLU A 43 3.98 18.55 -6.67
CA GLU A 43 2.89 19.53 -6.73
C GLU A 43 2.12 19.47 -8.06
N ARG A 44 2.84 19.46 -9.19
CA ARG A 44 2.20 19.36 -10.52
C ARG A 44 1.41 18.08 -10.68
N GLN A 45 1.96 16.96 -10.21
CA GLN A 45 1.32 15.65 -10.31
C GLN A 45 0.12 15.54 -9.37
N ALA A 46 0.23 16.05 -8.14
CA ALA A 46 -0.86 16.05 -7.16
C ALA A 46 -2.10 16.76 -7.72
N GLY A 47 -1.93 17.96 -8.31
CA GLY A 47 -3.04 18.70 -8.93
C GLY A 47 -3.79 17.88 -9.98
N ARG A 48 -3.05 17.22 -10.89
CA ARG A 48 -3.64 16.36 -11.93
C ARG A 48 -4.39 15.15 -11.38
N VAL A 49 -3.83 14.50 -10.36
CA VAL A 49 -4.44 13.33 -9.72
C VAL A 49 -5.72 13.74 -8.97
N HIS A 50 -5.70 14.86 -8.25
CA HIS A 50 -6.88 15.41 -7.58
C HIS A 50 -7.98 15.79 -8.56
N ASP A 51 -7.64 16.43 -9.70
CA ASP A 51 -8.61 16.74 -10.75
C ASP A 51 -9.30 15.48 -11.30
N ALA A 52 -8.52 14.42 -11.56
CA ALA A 52 -9.06 13.13 -12.01
C ALA A 52 -9.99 12.48 -10.97
N LEU A 53 -9.58 12.51 -9.69
CA LEU A 53 -10.41 12.01 -8.58
C LEU A 53 -11.70 12.80 -8.41
N GLN A 54 -11.67 14.12 -8.59
CA GLN A 54 -12.86 14.99 -8.55
C GLN A 54 -13.81 14.69 -9.70
N GLN A 55 -13.29 14.56 -10.93
CA GLN A 55 -14.07 14.18 -12.11
C GLN A 55 -14.74 12.80 -11.91
N ARG A 56 -14.06 11.89 -11.21
CA ARG A 56 -14.56 10.55 -10.85
C ARG A 56 -15.23 10.49 -9.48
N GLY A 57 -15.68 11.63 -8.95
CA GLY A 57 -16.16 11.74 -7.57
C GLY A 57 -17.31 10.78 -7.19
N ARG A 58 -18.07 10.24 -8.15
CA ARG A 58 -19.01 9.14 -7.85
C ARG A 58 -18.28 7.84 -7.52
N GLU A 59 -17.34 7.42 -8.37
CA GLU A 59 -16.55 6.20 -8.20
C GLU A 59 -15.67 6.28 -6.95
N THR A 60 -15.03 7.44 -6.71
CA THR A 60 -14.25 7.72 -5.49
C THR A 60 -15.08 7.57 -4.24
N ARG A 61 -16.33 8.08 -4.26
CA ARG A 61 -17.24 7.84 -3.14
C ARG A 61 -17.61 6.36 -3.06
N GLU A 62 -17.94 5.71 -4.19
CA GLU A 62 -18.29 4.27 -4.30
C GLU A 62 -17.25 3.34 -3.65
N ASP A 63 -15.97 3.60 -3.84
CA ASP A 63 -14.87 2.91 -3.16
C ASP A 63 -14.59 3.49 -1.75
N LEU A 64 -15.43 3.12 -0.78
CA LEU A 64 -15.34 3.67 0.58
C LEU A 64 -14.01 3.43 1.28
N THR A 65 -13.39 2.26 1.07
CA THR A 65 -12.14 1.92 1.77
C THR A 65 -11.04 2.89 1.37
N HIS A 66 -10.89 3.18 0.07
CA HIS A 66 -9.88 4.12 -0.42
C HIS A 66 -10.34 5.58 -0.31
N GLY A 67 -11.57 5.90 -0.71
CA GLY A 67 -12.09 7.27 -0.67
C GLY A 67 -12.04 7.90 0.73
N SER A 68 -12.20 7.09 1.79
CA SER A 68 -12.08 7.53 3.19
C SER A 68 -10.67 7.93 3.63
N LEU A 69 -9.64 7.62 2.82
CA LEU A 69 -8.26 8.05 3.08
C LEU A 69 -8.01 9.50 2.68
N LEU A 70 -8.78 10.04 1.71
CA LEU A 70 -8.59 11.41 1.21
C LEU A 70 -9.45 12.43 1.95
N HIS A 71 -10.68 12.05 2.28
CA HIS A 71 -11.67 12.96 2.85
C HIS A 71 -12.44 12.26 3.97
N GLU A 72 -12.89 13.06 4.94
CA GLU A 72 -13.85 12.55 5.92
C GLU A 72 -15.13 12.14 5.19
N VAL A 73 -15.48 10.85 5.29
CA VAL A 73 -16.74 10.34 4.76
C VAL A 73 -17.84 10.67 5.77
N PRO A 74 -18.90 11.40 5.37
CA PRO A 74 -20.00 11.70 6.27
C PRO A 74 -20.62 10.43 6.85
N ALA A 75 -20.94 10.42 8.15
CA ALA A 75 -21.49 9.24 8.82
C ALA A 75 -22.75 8.67 8.13
N ALA A 76 -23.64 9.55 7.64
CA ALA A 76 -24.84 9.15 6.90
C ALA A 76 -24.51 8.41 5.57
N GLU A 77 -23.37 8.74 4.95
CA GLU A 77 -22.91 8.05 3.75
C GLU A 77 -22.36 6.66 4.07
N VAL A 78 -21.57 6.53 5.15
CA VAL A 78 -21.13 5.23 5.67
C VAL A 78 -22.33 4.33 5.98
N GLU A 79 -23.32 4.86 6.70
CA GLU A 79 -24.55 4.13 7.04
C GLU A 79 -25.30 3.66 5.80
N ARG A 80 -25.57 4.57 4.85
CA ARG A 80 -26.28 4.25 3.61
C ARG A 80 -25.61 3.12 2.83
N ARG A 81 -24.29 3.13 2.75
CA ARG A 81 -23.53 2.18 1.91
C ARG A 81 -23.34 0.84 2.57
N LEU A 82 -23.11 0.84 3.88
CA LEU A 82 -22.93 -0.37 4.65
C LEU A 82 -24.28 -1.01 5.06
N ALA A 83 -25.42 -0.33 4.82
CA ALA A 83 -26.76 -0.89 4.99
C ALA A 83 -27.04 -2.15 4.15
N HIS A 84 -26.23 -2.41 3.11
CA HIS A 84 -26.34 -3.60 2.27
C HIS A 84 -25.28 -4.66 2.58
N VAL A 85 -24.35 -4.35 3.49
CA VAL A 85 -23.33 -5.30 3.94
C VAL A 85 -23.97 -6.27 4.94
N ARG A 86 -23.65 -7.55 4.75
CA ARG A 86 -24.10 -8.64 5.62
C ARG A 86 -22.92 -9.17 6.42
N HIS A 87 -23.23 -9.73 7.58
CA HIS A 87 -22.29 -10.51 8.37
C HIS A 87 -22.80 -11.94 8.53
N ALA A 88 -21.90 -12.88 8.83
CA ALA A 88 -22.30 -14.18 9.33
C ALA A 88 -21.38 -14.66 10.46
N ARG A 89 -21.98 -15.46 11.34
CA ARG A 89 -21.31 -16.11 12.47
C ARG A 89 -21.37 -17.63 12.26
N GLY A 90 -20.26 -18.32 12.45
CA GLY A 90 -20.21 -19.78 12.44
C GLY A 90 -19.13 -20.30 13.38
N ALA A 91 -19.18 -21.60 13.68
CA ALA A 91 -18.13 -22.29 14.44
C ALA A 91 -16.74 -22.13 13.78
N GLU A 92 -16.74 -22.08 12.45
CA GLU A 92 -15.54 -22.00 11.60
C GLU A 92 -15.05 -20.56 11.32
N GLY A 93 -15.76 -19.52 11.78
CA GLY A 93 -15.29 -18.14 11.64
C GLY A 93 -16.38 -17.07 11.51
N PHE A 94 -15.91 -15.86 11.23
CA PHE A 94 -16.71 -14.65 11.03
C PHE A 94 -16.50 -14.13 9.60
N TRP A 95 -17.49 -13.53 8.95
CA TRP A 95 -17.21 -12.79 7.72
C TRP A 95 -18.13 -11.59 7.56
N LEU A 96 -17.60 -10.57 6.87
CA LEU A 96 -18.27 -9.33 6.56
C LEU A 96 -18.13 -9.05 5.06
N GLY A 97 -19.23 -8.73 4.39
CA GLY A 97 -19.20 -8.33 2.98
C GLY A 97 -20.56 -8.36 2.29
N SER A 98 -20.55 -8.37 0.95
CA SER A 98 -21.75 -8.38 0.12
C SER A 98 -21.89 -9.73 -0.60
N ALA A 99 -23.11 -10.27 -0.69
CA ALA A 99 -23.51 -11.47 -1.45
C ALA A 99 -22.36 -12.43 -1.87
N GLY A 100 -21.75 -13.12 -0.90
CA GLY A 100 -20.72 -14.14 -1.15
C GLY A 100 -19.28 -13.64 -1.36
N ARG A 101 -19.01 -12.34 -1.16
CA ARG A 101 -17.67 -11.73 -1.19
C ARG A 101 -17.27 -11.21 0.20
N VAL A 102 -15.98 -11.33 0.53
CA VAL A 102 -15.36 -10.66 1.68
C VAL A 102 -14.73 -9.36 1.23
N GLU A 103 -14.45 -8.48 2.19
CA GLU A 103 -13.59 -7.32 1.95
C GLU A 103 -12.21 -7.72 1.35
N PRO A 104 -11.62 -6.87 0.49
CA PRO A 104 -10.40 -7.20 -0.25
C PRO A 104 -9.15 -7.25 0.62
N HIS A 105 -9.12 -6.52 1.73
CA HIS A 105 -8.01 -6.46 2.68
C HIS A 105 -8.59 -6.56 4.08
N GLY A 106 -8.29 -7.64 4.80
CA GLY A 106 -8.97 -7.94 6.05
C GLY A 106 -8.89 -6.78 7.05
N GLY A 107 -10.02 -6.45 7.68
CA GLY A 107 -10.18 -5.35 8.63
C GLY A 107 -10.56 -3.99 8.04
N GLY A 108 -10.61 -3.82 6.72
CA GLY A 108 -10.86 -2.52 6.08
C GLY A 108 -12.21 -1.89 6.43
N LEU A 109 -13.29 -2.68 6.50
CA LEU A 109 -14.62 -2.21 6.90
C LEU A 109 -14.70 -1.88 8.38
N LEU A 110 -14.03 -2.67 9.24
CA LEU A 110 -13.95 -2.37 10.66
C LEU A 110 -13.21 -1.05 10.90
N ASP A 111 -12.06 -0.90 10.24
CA ASP A 111 -11.27 0.32 10.27
C ASP A 111 -12.09 1.55 9.81
N LEU A 112 -12.76 1.45 8.66
CA LEU A 112 -13.67 2.49 8.15
C LEU A 112 -14.76 2.86 9.17
N LEU A 113 -15.41 1.88 9.79
CA LEU A 113 -16.44 2.12 10.79
C LEU A 113 -15.87 2.85 12.00
N LEU A 114 -14.70 2.45 12.49
CA LEU A 114 -14.06 3.08 13.64
C LEU A 114 -13.62 4.53 13.35
N ARG A 115 -13.18 4.81 12.12
CA ARG A 115 -12.71 6.14 11.71
C ARG A 115 -13.83 7.09 11.29
N SER A 116 -14.88 6.61 10.63
CA SER A 116 -15.86 7.48 9.94
C SER A 116 -17.30 7.36 10.44
N TRP A 117 -17.69 6.26 11.09
CA TRP A 117 -19.03 6.18 11.67
C TRP A 117 -19.14 7.05 12.93
N ARG A 118 -20.29 7.69 13.10
CA ARG A 118 -20.57 8.61 14.22
C ARG A 118 -21.92 8.29 14.88
N PRO A 119 -22.03 7.19 15.64
CA PRO A 119 -23.29 6.85 16.33
C PRO A 119 -23.66 7.96 17.31
N GLY A 120 -24.79 8.64 17.07
CA GLY A 120 -25.20 9.79 17.89
C GLY A 120 -24.19 10.95 17.85
N ALA A 121 -23.59 11.21 16.68
CA ALA A 121 -22.64 12.30 16.43
C ALA A 121 -21.30 12.26 17.21
N ARG A 122 -20.98 11.15 17.88
CA ARG A 122 -19.68 10.93 18.53
C ARG A 122 -18.84 9.88 17.80
N PRO A 123 -17.51 9.83 17.99
CA PRO A 123 -16.69 8.75 17.45
C PRO A 123 -17.20 7.35 17.84
N ALA A 124 -17.11 6.41 16.90
CA ALA A 124 -17.46 5.02 17.14
C ALA A 124 -16.50 4.34 18.12
N ARG A 125 -17.06 3.51 18.99
CA ARG A 125 -16.37 2.72 20.02
C ARG A 125 -16.68 1.24 19.79
N LEU A 126 -15.83 0.36 20.30
CA LEU A 126 -16.04 -1.08 20.17
C LEU A 126 -17.37 -1.56 20.77
N GLY A 127 -17.93 -0.85 21.75
CA GLY A 127 -19.24 -1.17 22.33
C GLY A 127 -20.45 -0.81 21.45
N ASP A 128 -20.24 -0.02 20.39
CA ASP A 128 -21.34 0.42 19.52
C ASP A 128 -21.79 -0.68 18.56
N ALA A 129 -23.09 -0.72 18.26
CA ALA A 129 -23.68 -1.70 17.36
C ALA A 129 -24.07 -1.07 16.02
N PHE A 130 -23.42 -1.49 14.95
CA PHE A 130 -23.70 -1.00 13.60
C PHE A 130 -24.89 -1.73 12.98
N PRO A 131 -25.87 -1.03 12.36
CA PRO A 131 -27.07 -1.65 11.80
C PRO A 131 -26.83 -2.26 10.40
N PHE A 132 -26.19 -3.43 10.34
CA PHE A 132 -26.01 -4.17 9.08
C PHE A 132 -27.34 -4.71 8.51
N ALA A 133 -27.31 -5.13 7.23
CA ALA A 133 -28.51 -5.54 6.49
C ALA A 133 -29.28 -6.71 7.13
N ASN A 134 -28.56 -7.60 7.84
CA ASN A 134 -29.13 -8.77 8.51
C ASN A 134 -29.14 -8.65 10.04
N GLY A 135 -29.16 -7.42 10.56
CA GLY A 135 -29.29 -7.11 11.98
C GLY A 135 -28.06 -6.45 12.58
N PRO A 136 -28.22 -5.74 13.71
CA PRO A 136 -27.14 -4.99 14.34
C PRO A 136 -26.02 -5.90 14.84
N LEU A 137 -24.78 -5.42 14.78
CA LEU A 137 -23.60 -6.13 15.27
C LEU A 137 -22.67 -5.18 16.02
N ALA A 138 -22.26 -5.55 17.23
CA ALA A 138 -21.30 -4.77 17.98
C ALA A 138 -19.93 -4.76 17.29
N LEU A 139 -19.28 -3.60 17.22
CA LEU A 139 -17.93 -3.48 16.62
C LEU A 139 -16.89 -4.33 17.36
N ARG A 140 -17.09 -4.59 18.67
CA ARG A 140 -16.28 -5.53 19.44
C ARG A 140 -16.38 -6.95 18.90
N GLU A 141 -17.56 -7.38 18.46
CA GLU A 141 -17.73 -8.71 17.88
C GLU A 141 -17.01 -8.82 16.52
N LEU A 142 -17.05 -7.76 15.71
CA LEU A 142 -16.24 -7.66 14.49
C LEU A 142 -14.75 -7.80 14.82
N TYR A 143 -14.25 -6.96 15.73
CA TYR A 143 -12.86 -6.94 16.14
C TYR A 143 -12.39 -8.32 16.65
N GLU A 144 -13.14 -8.95 17.56
CA GLU A 144 -12.80 -10.27 18.08
C GLU A 144 -12.90 -11.38 17.01
N GLY A 145 -13.87 -11.27 16.09
CA GLY A 145 -13.94 -12.14 14.92
C GLY A 145 -12.66 -12.08 14.10
N HIS A 146 -12.22 -10.87 13.74
CA HIS A 146 -10.99 -10.66 12.99
C HIS A 146 -9.74 -11.16 13.75
N ARG A 147 -9.66 -10.94 15.06
CA ARG A 147 -8.57 -11.46 15.92
C ARG A 147 -8.46 -12.98 15.91
N ARG A 148 -9.57 -13.71 15.78
CA ARG A 148 -9.56 -15.17 15.67
C ARG A 148 -9.13 -15.64 14.28
N GLN A 149 -9.31 -14.82 13.26
CA GLN A 149 -9.04 -15.18 11.87
C GLN A 149 -7.65 -14.82 11.39
N ILE A 150 -6.99 -13.87 12.04
CA ILE A 150 -5.61 -13.52 11.72
C ILE A 150 -4.66 -14.65 12.14
N PHE A 151 -3.72 -15.01 11.28
CA PHE A 151 -2.76 -16.08 11.52
C PHE A 151 -1.42 -15.80 10.82
N LEU A 152 -0.39 -16.47 11.30
CA LEU A 152 0.91 -16.52 10.63
C LEU A 152 0.97 -17.78 9.76
N PRO A 153 0.97 -17.67 8.42
CA PRO A 153 1.16 -18.82 7.54
C PRO A 153 2.55 -19.43 7.69
N ALA A 154 2.72 -20.67 7.19
CA ALA A 154 4.04 -21.28 7.05
C ALA A 154 4.92 -20.43 6.10
N ALA A 155 6.22 -20.42 6.35
CA ALA A 155 7.18 -19.51 5.72
C ALA A 155 7.26 -19.65 4.17
N PRO A 156 7.60 -18.57 3.42
CA PRO A 156 7.71 -17.17 3.83
C PRO A 156 6.50 -16.34 3.39
N ARG A 157 5.55 -16.08 4.30
CA ARG A 157 4.36 -15.27 3.99
C ARG A 157 4.05 -14.28 5.11
N LEU A 158 3.36 -13.20 4.75
CA LEU A 158 2.92 -12.15 5.68
C LEU A 158 1.73 -12.61 6.51
N PRO A 159 1.38 -11.92 7.61
CA PRO A 159 0.13 -12.18 8.33
C PRO A 159 -1.08 -12.19 7.39
N ARG A 160 -1.93 -13.21 7.53
CA ARG A 160 -3.11 -13.43 6.70
C ARG A 160 -4.35 -13.49 7.57
N MET A 161 -5.49 -13.18 6.96
CA MET A 161 -6.80 -13.44 7.51
C MET A 161 -7.49 -14.56 6.74
N ARG A 162 -8.02 -15.54 7.47
CA ARG A 162 -8.78 -16.65 6.90
C ARG A 162 -10.28 -16.46 7.12
N PHE A 163 -11.02 -16.32 6.03
CA PHE A 163 -12.48 -16.22 6.02
C PHE A 163 -13.11 -17.51 5.50
N VAL A 164 -14.18 -17.96 6.15
CA VAL A 164 -14.98 -19.12 5.72
C VAL A 164 -16.31 -18.60 5.19
N LEU A 165 -16.61 -18.90 3.92
CA LEU A 165 -17.76 -18.38 3.20
C LEU A 165 -18.67 -19.49 2.70
N PRO A 166 -20.00 -19.31 2.70
CA PRO A 166 -20.90 -20.17 1.94
C PRO A 166 -20.56 -20.13 0.45
N ASP A 167 -20.53 -21.27 -0.22
CA ASP A 167 -20.24 -21.38 -1.67
C ASP A 167 -21.50 -21.30 -2.56
N GLY A 168 -22.68 -21.08 -1.96
CA GLY A 168 -23.96 -21.00 -2.65
C GLY A 168 -24.54 -22.36 -3.07
N ARG A 169 -23.84 -23.48 -2.82
CA ARG A 169 -24.26 -24.86 -3.13
C ARG A 169 -24.46 -25.71 -1.86
N GLY A 170 -24.58 -25.06 -0.71
CA GLY A 170 -24.67 -25.72 0.60
C GLY A 170 -23.32 -26.09 1.21
N GLY A 171 -22.20 -25.76 0.55
CA GLY A 171 -20.84 -25.96 1.05
C GLY A 171 -20.19 -24.67 1.57
N THR A 172 -18.93 -24.81 1.99
CA THR A 172 -18.10 -23.70 2.47
C THR A 172 -16.80 -23.61 1.68
N ARG A 173 -16.37 -22.40 1.34
CA ARG A 173 -15.05 -22.10 0.76
C ARG A 173 -14.21 -21.27 1.73
N ILE A 174 -12.91 -21.56 1.74
CA ILE A 174 -11.93 -20.78 2.51
C ILE A 174 -11.32 -19.71 1.59
N VAL A 175 -11.32 -18.46 2.05
CA VAL A 175 -10.70 -17.33 1.36
C VAL A 175 -9.66 -16.72 2.28
N GLU A 176 -8.45 -16.55 1.78
CA GLU A 176 -7.38 -15.85 2.50
C GLU A 176 -7.15 -14.46 1.90
N ARG A 177 -7.00 -13.47 2.77
CA ARG A 177 -6.62 -12.09 2.43
C ARG A 177 -5.42 -11.65 3.26
N ASP A 178 -4.71 -10.65 2.78
CA ASP A 178 -3.75 -9.95 3.63
C ASP A 178 -4.49 -9.34 4.83
N ALA A 179 -3.76 -9.16 5.93
CA ALA A 179 -4.28 -8.63 7.17
C ALA A 179 -3.98 -7.13 7.35
N PHE A 180 -3.61 -6.40 6.30
CA PHE A 180 -3.01 -5.07 6.40
C PHE A 180 -3.84 -4.09 7.25
N TYR A 181 -5.09 -3.82 6.86
CA TYR A 181 -5.95 -2.87 7.60
C TYR A 181 -6.18 -3.34 9.04
N PHE A 182 -6.38 -4.64 9.25
CA PHE A 182 -6.58 -5.15 10.59
C PHE A 182 -5.33 -5.02 11.48
N LEU A 183 -4.12 -5.19 10.93
CA LEU A 183 -2.88 -4.91 11.66
C LEU A 183 -2.79 -3.43 12.05
N GLY A 184 -3.21 -2.50 11.19
CA GLY A 184 -3.37 -1.09 11.53
C GLY A 184 -4.32 -0.87 12.71
N VAL A 185 -5.49 -1.50 12.69
CA VAL A 185 -6.45 -1.44 13.82
C VAL A 185 -5.84 -2.02 15.11
N LEU A 186 -5.06 -3.10 15.04
CA LEU A 186 -4.39 -3.69 16.20
C LEU A 186 -3.26 -2.80 16.76
N LEU A 187 -2.60 -2.03 15.90
CA LEU A 187 -1.60 -1.04 16.30
C LEU A 187 -2.24 0.12 17.08
N GLU A 188 -3.43 0.56 16.68
CA GLU A 188 -4.14 1.65 17.37
C GLU A 188 -4.91 1.19 18.61
N ARG A 189 -5.40 -0.04 18.61
CA ARG A 189 -6.32 -0.57 19.63
C ARG A 189 -5.71 -1.81 20.25
N GLU A 190 -4.92 -1.56 21.30
CA GLU A 190 -4.17 -2.55 22.07
C GLU A 190 -4.98 -3.83 22.37
N PRO A 191 -4.67 -4.96 21.70
CA PRO A 191 -5.14 -6.26 22.18
C PRO A 191 -4.33 -6.66 23.44
N PRO A 192 -4.77 -7.69 24.17
CA PRO A 192 -3.94 -8.41 25.13
C PRO A 192 -2.53 -8.68 24.59
N ALA A 193 -1.52 -8.60 25.46
CA ALA A 193 -0.10 -8.79 25.12
C ALA A 193 0.15 -10.08 24.30
N SER A 194 -0.66 -11.12 24.50
CA SER A 194 -0.79 -12.22 23.57
C SER A 194 -2.22 -12.79 23.55
N TRP A 195 -2.60 -13.46 22.47
CA TRP A 195 -3.86 -14.18 22.34
C TRP A 195 -3.73 -15.44 21.50
N LYS A 196 -4.71 -16.35 21.57
CA LYS A 196 -4.79 -17.49 20.65
C LYS A 196 -5.78 -17.20 19.53
N ASN A 197 -5.38 -17.40 18.29
CA ASN A 197 -6.30 -17.35 17.15
C ASN A 197 -7.13 -18.65 17.02
N GLY A 198 -8.02 -18.71 16.04
CA GLY A 198 -8.86 -19.88 15.76
C GLY A 198 -8.07 -21.12 15.32
N LEU A 199 -6.79 -20.97 14.96
CA LEU A 199 -5.88 -22.08 14.66
C LEU A 199 -5.06 -22.52 15.88
N GLY A 200 -5.32 -21.95 17.06
CA GLY A 200 -4.58 -22.24 18.30
C GLY A 200 -3.18 -21.61 18.35
N GLN A 201 -2.78 -20.78 17.38
CA GLN A 201 -1.51 -20.07 17.40
C GLN A 201 -1.54 -18.95 18.44
N THR A 202 -0.54 -18.91 19.32
CA THR A 202 -0.31 -17.77 20.21
C THR A 202 0.30 -16.61 19.41
N LEU A 203 -0.43 -15.51 19.30
CA LEU A 203 -0.05 -14.30 18.58
C LEU A 203 0.12 -13.12 19.54
N SER A 204 0.87 -12.12 19.10
CA SER A 204 0.95 -10.77 19.68
C SER A 204 1.09 -9.76 18.54
N VAL A 205 0.80 -8.49 18.77
CA VAL A 205 0.99 -7.46 17.74
C VAL A 205 2.47 -7.38 17.35
N ASP A 206 3.37 -7.35 18.32
CA ASP A 206 4.82 -7.32 18.08
C ASP A 206 5.30 -8.57 17.33
N ARG A 207 4.74 -9.77 17.57
CA ARG A 207 5.10 -10.97 16.82
C ARG A 207 4.66 -10.89 15.35
N LEU A 208 3.47 -10.35 15.10
CA LEU A 208 2.96 -10.16 13.74
C LEU A 208 3.79 -9.13 12.98
N LEU A 209 4.17 -8.03 13.63
CA LEU A 209 4.97 -6.96 13.02
C LEU A 209 6.45 -7.33 12.90
N ALA A 210 7.01 -8.13 13.82
CA ALA A 210 8.32 -8.73 13.64
C ALA A 210 8.37 -9.62 12.39
N ARG A 211 7.27 -10.32 12.06
CA ARG A 211 7.18 -11.07 10.79
C ARG A 211 7.14 -10.14 9.58
N VAL A 212 6.44 -9.02 9.67
CA VAL A 212 6.45 -7.97 8.63
C VAL A 212 7.87 -7.45 8.41
N LEU A 213 8.60 -7.15 9.50
CA LEU A 213 9.99 -6.71 9.45
C LEU A 213 10.92 -7.77 8.86
N GLU A 214 10.80 -9.02 9.29
CA GLU A 214 11.60 -10.14 8.77
C GLU A 214 11.41 -10.27 7.25
N VAL A 215 10.15 -10.30 6.78
CA VAL A 215 9.85 -10.36 5.34
C VAL A 215 10.37 -9.13 4.61
N HIS A 216 10.19 -7.93 5.18
CA HIS A 216 10.77 -6.71 4.63
C HIS A 216 12.28 -6.87 4.45
N GLN A 217 13.01 -7.40 5.44
CA GLN A 217 14.47 -7.54 5.43
C GLN A 217 15.01 -8.73 4.60
N SER A 218 14.26 -9.82 4.48
CA SER A 218 14.74 -11.04 3.82
C SER A 218 14.32 -11.13 2.35
N GLU A 219 13.17 -10.59 1.98
CA GLU A 219 12.61 -10.75 0.63
C GLU A 219 12.95 -9.57 -0.29
N PRO A 220 13.29 -9.80 -1.57
CA PRO A 220 13.60 -8.72 -2.52
C PRO A 220 12.36 -7.83 -2.73
N PRO A 221 12.44 -6.50 -2.72
CA PRO A 221 11.25 -5.66 -2.86
C PRO A 221 10.43 -6.00 -4.11
N VAL A 222 9.10 -5.79 -4.04
CA VAL A 222 8.22 -6.06 -5.18
C VAL A 222 8.63 -5.15 -6.34
N MET A 223 8.92 -5.76 -7.48
CA MET A 223 9.21 -5.04 -8.72
C MET A 223 7.92 -4.83 -9.48
N ALA A 224 7.76 -3.68 -10.13
CA ALA A 224 6.63 -3.45 -11.02
C ALA A 224 6.55 -4.54 -12.10
N GLY A 225 5.35 -4.92 -12.53
CA GLY A 225 5.14 -5.95 -13.54
C GLY A 225 5.33 -7.39 -13.06
N GLN A 226 5.70 -7.61 -11.80
CA GLN A 226 5.45 -8.90 -11.14
C GLN A 226 3.95 -9.05 -10.92
N THR A 227 3.38 -10.20 -11.24
CA THR A 227 1.93 -10.48 -11.06
C THR A 227 1.65 -11.55 -10.03
N ASP A 228 2.67 -12.29 -9.61
CA ASP A 228 2.60 -13.31 -8.57
C ASP A 228 3.33 -12.83 -7.32
N PHE A 229 2.72 -11.88 -6.60
CA PHE A 229 3.21 -11.43 -5.31
C PHE A 229 2.08 -11.31 -4.30
N ASP A 230 2.43 -11.45 -3.02
CA ASP A 230 1.50 -11.15 -1.92
C ASP A 230 1.26 -9.65 -1.85
N HIS A 231 0.05 -9.17 -2.16
CA HIS A 231 -0.30 -7.74 -2.15
C HIS A 231 0.09 -7.05 -0.83
N GLY A 232 0.03 -7.75 0.31
CA GLY A 232 0.46 -7.18 1.60
C GLY A 232 1.92 -6.67 1.62
N ARG A 233 2.75 -7.11 0.67
CA ARG A 233 4.13 -6.64 0.50
C ARG A 233 4.23 -5.20 0.00
N LEU A 234 3.18 -4.67 -0.61
CA LEU A 234 3.13 -3.27 -1.05
C LEU A 234 2.89 -2.30 0.12
N HIS A 235 2.46 -2.81 1.28
CA HIS A 235 2.08 -2.01 2.45
C HIS A 235 3.06 -2.13 3.63
N LEU A 236 4.26 -2.68 3.40
CA LEU A 236 5.21 -2.98 4.48
C LEU A 236 5.74 -1.69 5.12
N VAL A 237 6.01 -0.67 4.32
CA VAL A 237 6.56 0.60 4.81
C VAL A 237 5.58 1.25 5.78
N GLU A 238 4.31 1.34 5.39
CA GLU A 238 3.22 1.94 6.15
C GLU A 238 3.07 1.25 7.52
N LEU A 239 3.07 -0.09 7.54
CA LEU A 239 2.95 -0.85 8.80
C LEU A 239 4.18 -0.69 9.71
N LEU A 240 5.38 -0.68 9.15
CA LEU A 240 6.61 -0.57 9.93
C LEU A 240 6.75 0.84 10.53
N LEU A 241 6.42 1.88 9.77
CA LEU A 241 6.37 3.26 10.28
C LEU A 241 5.28 3.42 11.36
N ALA A 242 4.10 2.85 11.15
CA ALA A 242 3.05 2.87 12.17
C ALA A 242 3.48 2.15 13.46
N TRP A 243 4.24 1.05 13.36
CA TRP A 243 4.82 0.35 14.51
C TRP A 243 5.89 1.17 15.24
N HIS A 244 6.77 1.83 14.48
CA HIS A 244 7.77 2.77 14.99
C HIS A 244 7.09 3.86 15.83
N GLN A 245 6.15 4.57 15.21
CA GLN A 245 5.42 5.68 15.82
C GLN A 245 4.66 5.25 17.08
N ARG A 246 4.03 4.08 17.05
CA ARG A 246 3.40 3.50 18.24
C ARG A 246 4.41 3.29 19.36
N SER A 247 5.56 2.68 19.05
CA SER A 247 6.58 2.35 20.05
C SER A 247 7.15 3.61 20.71
N LEU A 248 7.37 4.67 19.93
CA LEU A 248 7.76 5.98 20.46
C LEU A 248 6.71 6.58 21.40
N ARG A 249 5.43 6.57 21.03
CA ARG A 249 4.34 7.05 21.89
C ARG A 249 4.23 6.30 23.21
N GLU A 250 4.55 5.00 23.20
CA GLU A 250 4.54 4.14 24.38
C GLU A 250 5.84 4.23 25.21
N GLY A 251 6.82 5.03 24.79
CA GLY A 251 8.12 5.15 25.47
C GLY A 251 8.95 3.87 25.42
N LYS A 252 8.70 3.00 24.43
CA LYS A 252 9.45 1.76 24.20
C LYS A 252 10.63 2.03 23.27
N ALA A 253 11.62 1.13 23.32
CA ALA A 253 12.67 1.11 22.30
C ALA A 253 12.03 0.92 20.92
N ALA A 254 12.44 1.74 19.95
CA ALA A 254 11.96 1.64 18.59
C ALA A 254 12.36 0.27 18.00
N PRO A 255 11.40 -0.54 17.52
CA PRO A 255 11.68 -1.87 16.98
C PRO A 255 12.27 -1.81 15.56
N VAL A 256 12.16 -0.65 14.91
CA VAL A 256 12.63 -0.38 13.55
C VAL A 256 13.22 1.02 13.48
N GLU A 257 14.22 1.17 12.61
CA GLU A 257 14.85 2.44 12.28
C GLU A 257 14.30 2.93 10.92
N PRO A 258 13.62 4.08 10.85
CA PRO A 258 13.06 4.61 9.60
C PRO A 258 14.09 4.75 8.47
N ASP A 259 15.30 5.21 8.76
CA ASP A 259 16.40 5.31 7.78
C ASP A 259 16.73 3.94 7.15
N ALA A 260 16.71 2.86 7.93
CA ALA A 260 16.98 1.51 7.40
C ALA A 260 15.83 1.01 6.50
N ILE A 261 14.59 1.43 6.77
CA ILE A 261 13.44 1.14 5.91
C ILE A 261 13.59 1.90 4.59
N GLN A 262 13.88 3.20 4.66
CA GLN A 262 14.11 4.06 3.50
C GLN A 262 15.24 3.53 2.61
N GLN A 263 16.42 3.25 3.17
CA GLN A 263 17.58 2.75 2.41
C GLN A 263 17.25 1.49 1.63
N ARG A 264 16.55 0.53 2.28
CA ARG A 264 16.12 -0.69 1.60
C ARG A 264 15.08 -0.41 0.52
N PHE A 265 14.13 0.47 0.80
CA PHE A 265 13.11 0.85 -0.15
C PHE A 265 13.69 1.49 -1.42
N LEU A 266 14.72 2.34 -1.27
CA LEU A 266 15.44 3.01 -2.36
C LEU A 266 16.51 2.15 -3.03
N ALA A 267 16.92 1.03 -2.42
CA ALA A 267 17.91 0.11 -3.00
C ALA A 267 17.44 -0.57 -4.30
N VAL A 268 16.14 -0.46 -4.62
CA VAL A 268 15.57 -0.90 -5.88
C VAL A 268 15.36 0.30 -6.79
N ASP A 269 15.80 0.17 -8.05
CA ASP A 269 15.51 1.19 -9.07
C ASP A 269 13.98 1.34 -9.22
N PRO A 270 13.42 2.50 -8.83
CA PRO A 270 11.98 2.69 -8.83
C PRO A 270 11.40 2.79 -10.25
N CYS A 271 12.24 3.02 -11.26
CA CYS A 271 11.87 3.09 -12.66
C CYS A 271 11.99 1.75 -13.40
N ALA A 272 12.53 0.70 -12.75
CA ALA A 272 12.72 -0.60 -13.38
C ALA A 272 11.37 -1.31 -13.60
N VAL A 273 10.96 -1.37 -14.87
CA VAL A 273 9.78 -2.12 -15.32
C VAL A 273 10.25 -3.26 -16.23
N PRO A 274 9.83 -4.52 -16.00
CA PRO A 274 10.16 -5.65 -16.84
C PRO A 274 9.77 -5.40 -18.29
N ALA A 275 10.62 -5.85 -19.21
CA ALA A 275 10.34 -5.77 -20.64
C ALA A 275 9.01 -6.48 -20.95
N GLY A 276 8.09 -5.77 -21.61
CA GLY A 276 6.76 -6.30 -21.98
C GLY A 276 5.67 -6.12 -20.92
N ALA A 277 5.92 -5.43 -19.80
CA ALA A 277 4.87 -5.16 -18.80
C ALA A 277 3.70 -4.31 -19.34
N GLN A 278 3.90 -3.61 -20.47
CA GLN A 278 2.82 -2.90 -21.18
C GLN A 278 2.09 -3.76 -22.23
N ALA A 279 2.45 -5.04 -22.39
CA ALA A 279 1.89 -5.89 -23.43
C ALA A 279 0.46 -6.40 -23.13
N SER A 280 0.00 -6.33 -21.88
CA SER A 280 -1.38 -6.69 -21.52
C SER A 280 -1.99 -5.72 -20.50
N PRO A 281 -3.33 -5.50 -20.54
CA PRO A 281 -4.01 -4.65 -19.58
C PRO A 281 -3.82 -5.10 -18.12
N ALA A 282 -3.81 -6.41 -17.86
CA ALA A 282 -3.61 -6.93 -16.51
C ALA A 282 -2.18 -6.68 -15.98
N LEU A 283 -1.17 -6.79 -16.84
CA LEU A 283 0.21 -6.45 -16.47
C LEU A 283 0.34 -4.93 -16.23
N ARG A 284 -0.33 -4.11 -17.05
CA ARG A 284 -0.39 -2.67 -16.84
C ARG A 284 -1.05 -2.31 -15.50
N ASP A 285 -2.17 -2.94 -15.14
CA ASP A 285 -2.84 -2.68 -13.86
C ASP A 285 -1.92 -2.99 -12.66
N GLY A 286 -1.24 -4.14 -12.69
CA GLY A 286 -0.29 -4.51 -11.62
C GLY A 286 0.94 -3.58 -11.55
N VAL A 287 1.42 -3.05 -12.68
CA VAL A 287 2.47 -2.00 -12.69
C VAL A 287 1.96 -0.72 -12.02
N VAL A 288 0.75 -0.28 -12.38
CA VAL A 288 0.13 0.93 -11.84
C VAL A 288 -0.13 0.80 -10.35
N GLU A 289 -0.64 -0.35 -9.90
CA GLU A 289 -0.82 -0.70 -8.48
C GLU A 289 0.51 -0.56 -7.72
N CYS A 290 1.58 -1.21 -8.20
CA CYS A 290 2.91 -1.12 -7.57
C CYS A 290 3.43 0.32 -7.49
N PHE A 291 3.28 1.10 -8.57
CA PHE A 291 3.74 2.50 -8.59
C PHE A 291 2.92 3.37 -7.63
N ALA A 292 1.61 3.15 -7.54
CA ALA A 292 0.73 3.90 -6.65
C ALA A 292 1.09 3.67 -5.18
N HIS A 293 1.28 2.41 -4.77
CA HIS A 293 1.74 2.09 -3.41
C HIS A 293 3.15 2.61 -3.13
N ARG A 294 4.06 2.53 -4.10
CA ARG A 294 5.42 3.08 -3.97
C ARG A 294 5.41 4.59 -3.75
N VAL A 295 4.53 5.33 -4.43
CA VAL A 295 4.36 6.77 -4.20
C VAL A 295 3.82 7.06 -2.81
N GLU A 296 2.81 6.30 -2.34
CA GLU A 296 2.36 6.43 -0.94
C GLU A 296 3.50 6.18 0.05
N SER A 297 4.20 5.04 -0.07
CA SER A 297 5.32 4.69 0.81
C SER A 297 6.41 5.76 0.82
N LEU A 298 6.74 6.35 -0.34
CA LEU A 298 7.69 7.48 -0.42
C LEU A 298 7.20 8.70 0.36
N GLY A 299 5.94 9.08 0.19
CA GLY A 299 5.34 10.19 0.93
C GLY A 299 5.36 9.93 2.44
N ARG A 300 5.05 8.72 2.88
CA ARG A 300 5.10 8.31 4.29
C ARG A 300 6.51 8.39 4.86
N LEU A 301 7.52 7.92 4.11
CA LEU A 301 8.93 8.03 4.51
C LEU A 301 9.40 9.49 4.58
N ALA A 302 8.97 10.33 3.63
CA ALA A 302 9.32 11.75 3.65
C ALA A 302 8.70 12.48 4.84
N ALA A 303 7.49 12.11 5.24
CA ALA A 303 6.79 12.67 6.39
C ALA A 303 7.32 12.17 7.75
N GLU A 304 8.04 11.04 7.75
CA GLU A 304 8.50 10.39 8.97
C GLU A 304 9.61 11.19 9.67
N PRO A 305 9.42 11.58 10.95
CA PRO A 305 10.47 12.24 11.71
C PRO A 305 11.71 11.36 11.85
N GLY A 306 12.87 11.92 11.53
CA GLY A 306 14.16 11.23 11.67
C GLY A 306 14.68 10.63 10.37
N VAL A 307 13.85 10.49 9.33
CA VAL A 307 14.32 10.09 8.00
C VAL A 307 15.13 11.22 7.37
N ARG A 308 16.35 10.89 6.92
CA ARG A 308 17.25 11.84 6.24
C ARG A 308 17.39 11.50 4.77
N TRP A 309 17.52 12.54 3.95
CA TRP A 309 17.60 12.37 2.50
C TRP A 309 18.89 12.97 2.00
N SER A 310 19.79 12.11 1.51
CA SER A 310 20.96 12.59 0.78
C SER A 310 20.55 13.22 -0.56
N PRO A 311 21.37 14.12 -1.12
CA PRO A 311 21.11 14.68 -2.46
C PRO A 311 20.91 13.59 -3.53
N ALA A 312 21.64 12.48 -3.44
CA ALA A 312 21.53 11.37 -4.39
C ALA A 312 20.17 10.65 -4.28
N GLU A 313 19.67 10.42 -3.07
CA GLU A 313 18.36 9.83 -2.81
C GLU A 313 17.23 10.76 -3.25
N ALA A 314 17.35 12.06 -2.96
CA ALA A 314 16.39 13.06 -3.43
C ALA A 314 16.34 13.12 -4.96
N ALA A 315 17.50 13.11 -5.63
CA ALA A 315 17.56 13.05 -7.09
C ALA A 315 16.96 11.75 -7.64
N GLN A 316 17.07 10.62 -6.94
CA GLN A 316 16.43 9.37 -7.32
C GLN A 316 14.90 9.46 -7.25
N VAL A 317 14.36 10.09 -6.20
CA VAL A 317 12.91 10.35 -6.08
C VAL A 317 12.44 11.28 -7.20
N VAL A 318 13.17 12.35 -7.50
CA VAL A 318 12.83 13.26 -8.61
C VAL A 318 12.75 12.51 -9.94
N ARG A 319 13.77 11.72 -10.30
CA ARG A 319 13.76 10.91 -11.53
C ARG A 319 12.58 9.92 -11.58
N PHE A 320 12.23 9.34 -10.44
CA PHE A 320 11.06 8.46 -10.35
C PHE A 320 9.77 9.21 -10.63
N LEU A 321 9.56 10.38 -10.00
CA LEU A 321 8.38 11.20 -10.22
C LEU A 321 8.29 11.67 -11.69
N GLU A 322 9.40 12.05 -12.30
CA GLU A 322 9.43 12.41 -13.73
C GLU A 322 9.07 11.23 -14.63
N THR A 323 9.56 10.04 -14.30
CA THR A 323 9.20 8.80 -15.02
C THR A 323 7.72 8.50 -14.86
N LEU A 324 7.20 8.63 -13.64
CA LEU A 324 5.78 8.43 -13.33
C LEU A 324 4.90 9.38 -14.13
N GLU A 325 5.28 10.67 -14.22
CA GLU A 325 4.59 11.68 -15.03
C GLU A 325 4.61 11.37 -16.53
N ALA A 326 5.77 10.97 -17.06
CA ALA A 326 5.94 10.68 -18.49
C ALA A 326 5.23 9.39 -18.93
N THR A 327 4.95 8.47 -18.00
CA THR A 327 4.43 7.13 -18.30
C THR A 327 2.98 6.93 -17.86
N ILE A 328 2.74 6.85 -16.55
CA ILE A 328 1.44 6.49 -15.97
C ILE A 328 0.57 7.72 -15.85
N LEU A 329 1.06 8.80 -15.24
CA LEU A 329 0.22 9.95 -14.95
C LEU A 329 -0.05 10.81 -16.19
N ARG A 330 0.59 10.52 -17.34
CA ARG A 330 0.26 11.18 -18.61
C ARG A 330 -1.20 10.97 -19.01
N ASP A 331 -1.75 9.78 -18.75
CA ASP A 331 -3.11 9.39 -19.10
C ASP A 331 -3.75 8.62 -17.93
N LEU A 332 -4.71 9.27 -17.26
CA LEU A 332 -5.33 8.78 -16.03
C LEU A 332 -6.68 8.08 -16.26
N ASP A 333 -7.19 8.07 -17.49
CA ASP A 333 -8.55 7.58 -17.79
C ASP A 333 -8.70 6.10 -17.42
N ASP A 334 -7.67 5.31 -17.68
CA ASP A 334 -7.61 3.87 -17.40
C ASP A 334 -7.10 3.53 -15.99
N VAL A 335 -6.70 4.51 -15.18
CA VAL A 335 -6.13 4.26 -13.85
C VAL A 335 -7.25 4.08 -12.83
N ARG A 336 -7.32 2.96 -12.12
CA ARG A 336 -8.39 2.72 -11.12
C ARG A 336 -8.37 3.76 -9.99
N VAL A 337 -9.55 4.12 -9.47
CA VAL A 337 -9.71 5.06 -8.35
C VAL A 337 -8.84 4.69 -7.15
N ALA A 338 -8.78 3.41 -6.76
CA ALA A 338 -7.93 2.95 -5.66
C ALA A 338 -6.46 3.39 -5.86
N HIS A 339 -5.92 3.24 -7.08
CA HIS A 339 -4.55 3.65 -7.39
C HIS A 339 -4.39 5.17 -7.40
N LEU A 340 -5.38 5.92 -7.93
CA LEU A 340 -5.38 7.39 -7.87
C LEU A 340 -5.36 7.91 -6.43
N VAL A 341 -6.07 7.26 -5.51
CA VAL A 341 -6.05 7.60 -4.09
C VAL A 341 -4.65 7.44 -3.50
N HIS A 342 -3.98 6.31 -3.74
CA HIS A 342 -2.62 6.08 -3.26
C HIS A 342 -1.62 7.09 -3.84
N PHE A 343 -1.75 7.43 -5.13
CA PHE A 343 -0.96 8.52 -5.73
C PHE A 343 -1.19 9.86 -5.02
N ALA A 344 -2.46 10.25 -4.80
CA ALA A 344 -2.77 11.51 -4.15
C ALA A 344 -2.15 11.61 -2.76
N ILE A 345 -2.31 10.58 -1.91
CA ILE A 345 -1.74 10.55 -0.56
C ILE A 345 -0.22 10.74 -0.61
N GLY A 346 0.47 9.96 -1.45
CA GLY A 346 1.92 10.01 -1.51
C GLY A 346 2.46 11.34 -2.05
N LEU A 347 1.84 11.88 -3.10
CA LEU A 347 2.24 13.15 -3.72
C LEU A 347 1.99 14.34 -2.79
N ASP A 348 0.86 14.35 -2.06
CA ASP A 348 0.57 15.39 -1.08
C ASP A 348 1.59 15.40 0.05
N LEU A 349 1.94 14.22 0.58
CA LEU A 349 2.98 14.09 1.61
C LEU A 349 4.36 14.51 1.10
N LEU A 350 4.75 14.12 -0.11
CA LEU A 350 6.04 14.55 -0.71
C LEU A 350 6.11 16.07 -0.89
N ARG A 351 5.00 16.70 -1.28
CA ARG A 351 4.88 18.16 -1.41
C ARG A 351 5.00 18.86 -0.06
N GLU A 352 4.39 18.31 0.98
CA GLU A 352 4.36 18.89 2.33
C GLU A 352 5.67 18.65 3.11
N HIS A 353 6.43 17.64 2.72
CA HIS A 353 7.65 17.21 3.38
C HIS A 353 8.84 17.17 2.40
N PRO A 354 9.41 18.35 2.04
CA PRO A 354 10.64 18.41 1.24
C PRO A 354 11.82 17.71 1.95
N PRO A 355 12.85 17.29 1.18
CA PRO A 355 14.05 16.71 1.77
C PRO A 355 14.69 17.74 2.71
N ARG A 356 15.09 17.29 3.90
CA ARG A 356 15.74 18.14 4.92
C ARG A 356 17.25 17.97 4.93
#